data_AF-A0A2N9HPI6-F1
#
_entry.id   AF-A0A2N9HPI6-F1
#
_cell.length_a   1.000
_cell.length_b   1.000
_cell.length_c   1.000
_cell.angle_alpha   90.00
_cell.angle_beta   90.00
_cell.angle_gamma   90.00
#
_symmetry.space_group_name_H-M   'P 1'
#
loop_
_entity.id
_entity.type
_entity.pdbx_description
1 polymer ?
#
loop_
_entity_poly.entity_id
_entity_poly.type
_entity_poly.pdbx_seq_one_letter_code
_entity_poly.pdbx_strand_id
1 'polypeptide(L)'
;MVISKRLVFNPSKELNDVKINMAYLEWYKKHFKDEGIGYYDSYKNLSYISDLNVVRYKKILTFYWEEMVDEVEKKPQKEGASFRTRYLFAGTNYRRMIEPLDIAEYYNKGLKDYINLGRPKHYKQLEQWFNETEKTASGPNESKKQNVASSLTEDSCFWAHVEEAHISCKLMSSGESSIGEKESSKHNLIEFENYVLCLMKNYAVSPEIFLPQSSFMLWWKEYEEIIRKEIMGTSYTSPLTDLMKNHSYQKYATGCLEIL
;
A
#
# COMPACT_ATOMS: atom_id res chain seq x y z
N MET A 1 8.46 -0.85 44.15
CA MET A 1 7.49 -0.28 43.19
C MET A 1 8.25 0.75 42.36
N VAL A 2 8.75 0.37 41.18
CA VAL A 2 9.49 1.29 40.30
C VAL A 2 8.46 2.02 39.45
N ILE A 3 8.20 3.29 39.77
CA ILE A 3 7.40 4.17 38.94
C ILE A 3 8.25 4.49 37.71
N SER A 4 7.99 3.78 36.60
CA SER A 4 8.53 4.15 35.30
C SER A 4 8.03 5.55 34.98
N LYS A 5 8.94 6.53 35.02
CA LYS A 5 8.65 7.88 34.54
C LYS A 5 8.33 7.75 33.05
N ARG A 6 7.04 7.86 32.68
CA ARG A 6 6.64 8.11 31.29
C ARG A 6 7.45 9.32 30.83
N LEU A 7 8.36 9.10 29.87
CA LEU A 7 8.97 10.18 29.11
C LEU A 7 7.80 11.01 28.56
N VAL A 8 7.76 12.29 28.92
CA VAL A 8 6.75 13.20 28.41
C VAL A 8 6.97 13.30 26.90
N PHE A 9 6.06 12.70 26.13
CA PHE A 9 6.04 12.79 24.67
C PHE A 9 6.14 14.26 24.28
N ASN A 10 7.19 14.60 23.50
CA ASN A 10 7.39 15.96 23.03
C ASN A 10 7.30 15.98 21.50
N PRO A 11 6.11 16.27 20.95
CA PRO A 11 5.87 16.22 19.51
C PRO A 11 6.86 17.05 18.69
N SER A 12 7.35 18.16 19.26
CA SER A 12 8.25 19.10 18.57
C SER A 12 9.71 18.63 18.52
N LYS A 13 10.19 17.94 19.55
CA LYS A 13 11.56 17.43 19.63
C LYS A 13 11.74 16.19 18.76
N GLU A 14 10.71 15.33 18.73
CA GLU A 14 10.71 14.07 17.98
C GLU A 14 10.40 14.28 16.49
N LEU A 15 9.85 15.43 16.09
CA LEU A 15 9.52 15.74 14.69
C LEU A 15 10.75 15.75 13.76
N ASN A 16 11.93 16.18 14.25
CA ASN A 16 13.15 16.14 13.43
C ASN A 16 13.62 14.70 13.19
N ASP A 17 13.55 13.85 14.21
CA ASP A 17 13.87 12.43 14.07
C ASP A 17 12.89 11.76 13.11
N VAL A 18 11.59 12.06 13.20
CA VAL A 18 10.57 11.57 12.25
C VAL A 18 10.94 11.96 10.81
N LYS A 19 11.29 13.21 10.55
CA LYS A 19 11.69 13.67 9.21
C LYS A 19 12.94 12.95 8.69
N ILE A 20 13.95 12.78 9.54
CA ILE A 20 15.19 12.09 9.18
C ILE A 20 14.90 10.62 8.82
N ASN A 21 14.11 9.93 9.65
CA ASN A 21 13.75 8.53 9.41
C ASN A 21 12.87 8.36 8.15
N MET A 22 11.96 9.31 7.88
CA MET A 22 11.21 9.34 6.62
C MET A 22 12.12 9.52 5.40
N ALA A 23 13.12 10.41 5.46
CA ALA A 23 14.07 10.61 4.37
C ALA A 23 14.90 9.34 4.09
N TYR A 24 15.32 8.61 5.13
CA TYR A 24 15.98 7.32 4.96
C TYR A 24 15.10 6.28 4.26
N LEU A 25 13.80 6.27 4.54
CA LEU A 25 12.84 5.39 3.83
C LEU A 25 12.63 5.79 2.39
N GLU A 26 12.59 7.10 2.10
CA GLU A 26 12.52 7.59 0.72
C GLU A 26 13.78 7.16 -0.07
N TRP A 27 14.96 7.21 0.55
CA TRP A 27 16.20 6.70 -0.06
C TRP A 27 16.18 5.19 -0.26
N TYR A 28 15.73 4.43 0.74
CA TYR A 28 15.55 2.98 0.61
C TYR A 28 14.59 2.65 -0.54
N LYS A 29 13.45 3.35 -0.60
CA LYS A 29 12.45 3.17 -1.64
C LYS A 29 13.01 3.45 -3.02
N LYS A 30 13.73 4.56 -3.16
CA LYS A 30 14.42 4.90 -4.41
C LYS A 30 15.43 3.84 -4.81
N HIS A 31 16.27 3.37 -3.88
CA HIS A 31 17.29 2.36 -4.17
C HIS A 31 16.66 1.08 -4.75
N PHE A 32 15.63 0.53 -4.11
CA PHE A 32 14.98 -0.69 -4.60
C PHE A 32 14.08 -0.48 -5.83
N LYS A 33 13.61 0.74 -6.07
CA LYS A 33 13.02 1.11 -7.35
C LYS A 33 14.05 1.02 -8.47
N ASP A 34 15.25 1.57 -8.27
CA ASP A 34 16.32 1.58 -9.27
C ASP A 34 16.83 0.15 -9.59
N GLU A 35 16.78 -0.76 -8.61
CA GLU A 35 17.08 -2.19 -8.79
C GLU A 35 15.95 -3.00 -9.46
N GLY A 36 14.80 -2.38 -9.76
CA GLY A 36 13.68 -3.07 -10.40
C GLY A 36 12.92 -4.03 -9.49
N ILE A 37 13.06 -3.91 -8.17
CA ILE A 37 12.44 -4.77 -7.16
C ILE A 37 11.22 -4.09 -6.53
N GLY A 38 11.40 -2.84 -6.11
CA GLY A 38 10.41 -2.13 -5.29
C GLY A 38 10.63 -2.40 -3.80
N TYR A 39 10.36 -1.39 -3.00
CA TYR A 39 10.69 -1.40 -1.58
C TYR A 39 9.83 -2.36 -0.74
N TYR A 40 8.59 -2.60 -1.16
CA TYR A 40 7.70 -3.59 -0.55
C TYR A 40 8.30 -5.00 -0.66
N ASP A 41 8.62 -5.41 -1.88
CA ASP A 41 9.15 -6.74 -2.19
C ASP A 41 10.54 -6.97 -1.61
N SER A 42 11.42 -5.96 -1.64
CA SER A 42 12.71 -6.03 -0.97
C SER A 42 12.54 -6.27 0.53
N TYR A 43 11.69 -5.47 1.18
CA TYR A 43 11.47 -5.57 2.62
C TYR A 43 10.84 -6.89 3.01
N LYS A 44 9.87 -7.40 2.23
CA LYS A 44 9.21 -8.69 2.49
C LYS A 44 10.21 -9.86 2.49
N ASN A 45 11.20 -9.82 1.59
CA ASN A 45 12.20 -10.87 1.43
C ASN A 45 13.39 -10.74 2.39
N LEU A 46 13.59 -9.58 3.05
CA LEU A 46 14.66 -9.30 4.03
C LEU A 46 16.06 -9.78 3.58
N SER A 47 16.41 -9.55 2.31
CA SER A 47 17.61 -10.13 1.69
C SER A 47 18.85 -9.23 1.78
N TYR A 48 18.72 -7.99 2.29
CA TYR A 48 19.77 -6.99 2.28
C TYR A 48 20.02 -6.35 3.66
N ILE A 49 21.27 -5.92 3.91
CA ILE A 49 21.64 -5.21 5.15
C ILE A 49 20.83 -3.92 5.31
N SER A 50 20.50 -3.24 4.20
CA SER A 50 19.63 -2.07 4.19
C SER A 50 18.25 -2.34 4.80
N ASP A 51 17.75 -3.57 4.72
CA ASP A 51 16.46 -3.95 5.30
C ASP A 51 16.49 -3.87 6.83
N LEU A 52 17.62 -4.21 7.46
CA LEU A 52 17.80 -4.09 8.92
C LEU A 52 17.72 -2.63 9.40
N ASN A 53 18.24 -1.69 8.60
CA ASN A 53 18.15 -0.26 8.91
C ASN A 53 16.70 0.23 8.78
N VAL A 54 15.98 -0.22 7.76
CA VAL A 54 14.56 0.10 7.57
C VAL A 54 13.69 -0.40 8.72
N VAL A 55 13.94 -1.61 9.24
CA VAL A 55 13.24 -2.12 10.44
C VAL A 55 13.39 -1.14 11.61
N ARG A 56 14.58 -0.55 11.79
CA ARG A 56 14.81 0.44 12.85
C ARG A 56 14.05 1.75 12.59
N TYR A 57 14.14 2.29 11.38
CA TYR A 57 13.48 3.55 11.02
C TYR A 57 11.96 3.43 11.15
N LYS A 58 11.40 2.34 10.64
CA LYS A 58 9.98 1.96 10.79
C LYS A 58 9.56 1.97 12.25
N LYS A 59 10.28 1.29 13.15
CA LYS A 59 9.95 1.25 14.58
C LYS A 59 9.87 2.63 15.22
N ILE A 60 10.82 3.52 14.91
CA ILE A 60 10.84 4.90 15.45
C ILE A 60 9.61 5.67 14.97
N LEU A 61 9.28 5.57 13.68
CA LEU A 61 8.13 6.24 13.10
C LEU A 61 6.80 5.71 13.64
N THR A 62 6.68 4.39 13.76
CA THR A 62 5.49 3.75 14.31
C THR A 62 5.23 4.21 15.74
N PHE A 63 6.25 4.18 16.60
CA PHE A 63 6.12 4.66 17.97
C PHE A 63 5.63 6.12 18.03
N TYR A 64 6.23 7.01 17.23
CA TYR A 64 5.81 8.42 17.19
C TYR A 64 4.35 8.58 16.78
N TRP A 65 3.91 7.90 15.72
CA TRP A 65 2.56 8.04 15.20
C TRP A 65 1.50 7.37 16.06
N GLU A 66 1.84 6.27 16.74
CA GLU A 66 0.98 5.67 17.76
C GLU A 66 0.76 6.64 18.92
N GLU A 67 1.82 7.22 19.49
CA GLU A 67 1.71 8.19 20.59
C GLU A 67 0.97 9.47 20.15
N MET A 68 1.21 9.95 18.91
CA MET A 68 0.47 11.09 18.35
C MET A 68 -1.04 10.81 18.28
N VAL A 69 -1.43 9.64 17.75
CA VAL A 69 -2.86 9.28 17.64
C VAL A 69 -3.48 9.18 19.03
N ASP A 70 -2.78 8.54 19.96
CA ASP A 70 -3.21 8.37 21.34
C ASP A 70 -3.41 9.72 22.07
N GLU A 71 -2.52 10.69 21.90
CA GLU A 71 -2.65 12.02 22.50
C GLU A 71 -3.82 12.81 21.92
N VAL A 72 -4.04 12.72 20.59
CA VAL A 72 -5.17 13.38 19.92
C VAL A 72 -6.51 12.82 20.40
N GLU A 73 -6.62 11.49 20.58
CA GLU A 73 -7.83 10.86 21.10
C GLU A 73 -8.08 11.19 22.59
N LYS A 74 -7.04 11.25 23.42
CA LYS A 74 -7.15 11.59 24.86
C LYS A 74 -7.48 13.06 25.09
N LYS A 75 -7.07 13.93 24.19
CA LYS A 75 -7.30 15.38 24.25
C LYS A 75 -7.81 15.84 22.88
N PRO A 76 -9.12 15.67 22.58
CA PRO A 76 -9.70 16.24 21.36
C PRO A 76 -9.54 17.77 21.45
N GLN A 77 -8.47 18.30 20.87
CA GLN A 77 -8.04 19.67 21.14
C GLN A 77 -9.11 20.68 20.68
N LYS A 78 -9.33 21.66 21.57
CA LYS A 78 -10.03 22.95 21.32
C LYS A 78 -9.19 23.92 20.46
N GLU A 79 -8.00 23.52 20.02
CA GLU A 79 -7.02 24.36 19.33
C GLU A 79 -6.99 24.06 17.82
N GLY A 80 -7.55 24.99 17.03
CA GLY A 80 -7.13 25.35 15.68
C GLY A 80 -7.22 24.30 14.56
N ALA A 81 -8.02 24.60 13.53
CA ALA A 81 -8.04 23.89 12.25
C ALA A 81 -6.64 23.71 11.61
N SER A 82 -5.69 24.63 11.85
CA SER A 82 -4.33 24.57 11.28
C SER A 82 -3.41 23.52 11.91
N PHE A 83 -3.58 23.19 13.21
CA PHE A 83 -2.83 22.11 13.85
C PHE A 83 -3.18 20.77 13.22
N ARG A 84 -4.48 20.54 12.97
CA ARG A 84 -4.97 19.34 12.28
C ARG A 84 -4.36 19.19 10.88
N THR A 85 -4.34 20.24 10.07
CA THR A 85 -3.86 20.15 8.68
C THR A 85 -2.39 19.72 8.55
N ARG A 86 -1.47 20.24 9.38
CA ARG A 86 -0.03 19.92 9.27
C ARG A 86 0.27 18.45 9.60
N TYR A 87 -0.33 17.93 10.67
CA TYR A 87 -0.15 16.52 11.05
C TYR A 87 -0.93 15.58 10.14
N LEU A 88 -2.01 16.05 9.51
CA LEU A 88 -2.80 15.25 8.58
C LEU A 88 -1.98 14.80 7.36
N PHE A 89 -1.28 15.72 6.70
CA PHE A 89 -0.45 15.37 5.54
C PHE A 89 0.75 14.51 5.93
N ALA A 90 1.43 14.85 7.03
CA ALA A 90 2.57 14.07 7.52
C ALA A 90 2.15 12.64 7.91
N GLY A 91 1.00 12.48 8.56
CA GLY A 91 0.45 11.19 8.97
C GLY A 91 -0.02 10.35 7.79
N THR A 92 -0.58 11.01 6.78
CA THR A 92 -0.97 10.35 5.52
C THR A 92 0.25 9.85 4.76
N ASN A 93 1.32 10.66 4.65
CA ASN A 93 2.57 10.23 4.02
C ASN A 93 3.23 9.08 4.79
N TYR A 94 3.27 9.17 6.12
CA TYR A 94 3.74 8.07 6.97
C TYR A 94 2.95 6.79 6.72
N ARG A 95 1.62 6.84 6.76
CA ARG A 95 0.74 5.69 6.53
C ARG A 95 1.01 5.07 5.16
N ARG A 96 1.01 5.87 4.09
CA ARG A 96 1.27 5.40 2.71
C ARG A 96 2.67 4.86 2.50
N MET A 97 3.65 5.27 3.30
CA MET A 97 5.03 4.78 3.22
C MET A 97 5.23 3.49 4.04
N ILE A 98 4.73 3.45 5.28
CA ILE A 98 5.04 2.40 6.27
C ILE A 98 4.05 1.25 6.28
N GLU A 99 2.75 1.51 6.11
CA GLU A 99 1.73 0.45 6.18
C GLU A 99 2.01 -0.69 5.18
N PRO A 100 2.50 -0.44 3.94
CA PRO A 100 3.00 -1.50 3.07
C PRO A 100 4.03 -2.45 3.72
N LEU A 101 4.92 -1.92 4.56
CA LEU A 101 5.95 -2.73 5.24
C LEU A 101 5.35 -3.58 6.37
N ASP A 102 4.36 -3.05 7.09
CA ASP A 102 3.59 -3.83 8.07
C ASP A 102 2.78 -4.94 7.39
N ILE A 103 2.20 -4.66 6.23
CA ILE A 103 1.51 -5.66 5.39
C ILE A 103 2.50 -6.75 4.96
N ALA A 104 3.69 -6.39 4.48
CA ALA A 104 4.72 -7.36 4.11
C ALA A 104 5.05 -8.30 5.28
N GLU A 105 5.28 -7.76 6.49
CA GLU A 105 5.51 -8.56 7.69
C GLU A 105 4.31 -9.46 8.06
N TYR A 106 3.09 -8.95 7.89
CA TYR A 106 1.86 -9.68 8.22
C TYR A 106 1.70 -10.93 7.36
N TYR A 107 1.80 -10.77 6.04
CA TYR A 107 1.64 -11.89 5.10
C TYR A 107 2.86 -12.81 5.08
N ASN A 108 4.07 -12.32 5.39
CA ASN A 108 5.25 -13.18 5.54
C ASN A 108 5.12 -14.15 6.74
N LYS A 109 4.27 -13.85 7.73
CA LYS A 109 3.92 -14.76 8.83
C LYS A 109 2.85 -15.80 8.43
N GLY A 110 2.40 -15.80 7.18
CA GLY A 110 1.33 -16.68 6.70
C GLY A 110 -0.07 -16.30 7.18
N LEU A 111 -0.24 -15.07 7.69
CA LEU A 111 -1.54 -14.54 8.07
C LEU A 111 -2.34 -14.08 6.84
N LYS A 112 -3.65 -13.89 7.00
CA LYS A 112 -4.59 -13.49 5.95
C LYS A 112 -5.57 -12.45 6.47
N ASP A 113 -6.22 -11.74 5.57
CA ASP A 113 -7.24 -10.74 5.87
C ASP A 113 -6.71 -9.58 6.73
N TYR A 114 -5.62 -8.95 6.27
CA TYR A 114 -4.97 -7.85 6.98
C TYR A 114 -5.93 -6.71 7.30
N ILE A 115 -6.79 -6.33 6.35
CA ILE A 115 -7.66 -5.16 6.48
C ILE A 115 -8.61 -5.31 7.68
N ASN A 116 -9.20 -6.49 7.85
CA ASN A 116 -10.16 -6.74 8.93
C ASN A 116 -9.48 -7.20 10.22
N LEU A 117 -8.48 -8.09 10.13
CA LEU A 117 -7.91 -8.78 11.30
C LEU A 117 -6.56 -8.22 11.75
N GLY A 118 -5.76 -7.67 10.83
CA GLY A 118 -4.36 -7.32 11.07
C GLY A 118 -4.08 -5.83 11.24
N ARG A 119 -4.95 -4.97 10.69
CA ARG A 119 -4.65 -3.55 10.48
C ARG A 119 -4.63 -2.76 11.79
N PRO A 120 -3.46 -2.19 12.18
CA PRO A 120 -3.31 -1.39 13.39
C PRO A 120 -4.26 -0.18 13.48
N LYS A 121 -4.61 0.17 14.72
CA LYS A 121 -5.57 1.25 15.02
C LYS A 121 -5.11 2.62 14.51
N HIS A 122 -3.83 2.95 14.67
CA HIS A 122 -3.32 4.28 14.30
C HIS A 122 -3.44 4.54 12.79
N TYR A 123 -3.25 3.53 11.93
CA TYR A 123 -3.47 3.70 10.49
C TYR A 123 -4.94 3.98 10.16
N LYS A 124 -5.87 3.24 10.78
CA LYS A 124 -7.32 3.45 10.62
C LYS A 124 -7.72 4.88 11.01
N GLN A 125 -7.20 5.37 12.14
CA GLN A 125 -7.46 6.74 12.61
C GLN A 125 -6.88 7.81 11.68
N LEU A 126 -5.62 7.65 11.26
CA LEU A 126 -4.98 8.59 10.34
C LEU A 126 -5.70 8.67 8.99
N GLU A 127 -6.16 7.54 8.47
CA GLU A 127 -6.97 7.50 7.24
C GLU A 127 -8.34 8.17 7.43
N GLN A 128 -9.03 7.88 8.53
CA GLN A 128 -10.31 8.49 8.84
C GLN A 128 -10.21 10.02 8.89
N TRP A 129 -9.23 10.55 9.63
CA TRP A 129 -9.03 12.00 9.75
C TRP A 129 -8.72 12.66 8.39
N PHE A 130 -7.97 11.96 7.53
CA PHE A 130 -7.65 12.47 6.19
C PHE A 130 -8.92 12.55 5.32
N ASN A 131 -9.71 11.47 5.29
CA ASN A 131 -10.93 11.38 4.49
C ASN A 131 -12.02 12.37 4.93
N GLU A 132 -12.12 12.67 6.22
CA GLU A 132 -13.03 13.71 6.73
C GLU A 132 -12.68 15.11 6.22
N THR A 133 -11.40 15.36 5.89
CA THR A 133 -10.91 16.66 5.42
C THR A 133 -10.98 16.78 3.89
N GLU A 134 -10.63 15.72 3.14
CA GLU A 134 -10.58 15.72 1.67
C GLU A 134 -11.95 15.72 0.97
N LYS A 135 -13.04 15.34 1.64
CA LYS A 135 -14.41 15.38 1.08
C LYS A 135 -14.85 16.76 0.56
N THR A 136 -14.05 17.80 0.76
CA THR A 136 -14.28 19.17 0.29
C THR A 136 -13.63 19.49 -1.07
N ALA A 137 -12.77 18.62 -1.63
CA ALA A 137 -12.07 18.91 -2.87
C ALA A 137 -11.73 17.65 -3.67
N SER A 138 -12.48 17.30 -4.72
CA SER A 138 -11.88 16.63 -5.90
C SER A 138 -12.85 16.40 -7.07
N GLY A 139 -12.46 16.92 -8.22
CA GLY A 139 -12.59 16.25 -9.52
C GLY A 139 -11.23 15.67 -9.94
N PRO A 140 -11.13 15.02 -11.12
CA PRO A 140 -9.87 14.49 -11.65
C PRO A 140 -8.84 15.59 -11.76
N ASN A 141 -7.71 15.47 -11.06
CA ASN A 141 -6.72 16.52 -11.01
C ASN A 141 -5.59 16.15 -11.99
N GLU A 142 -5.44 16.91 -13.08
CA GLU A 142 -4.32 16.80 -14.04
C GLU A 142 -2.94 16.78 -13.33
N SER A 143 -2.86 17.36 -12.13
CA SER A 143 -1.70 17.29 -11.26
C SER A 143 -1.31 15.86 -10.82
N LYS A 144 -2.28 14.95 -10.59
CA LYS A 144 -1.97 13.55 -10.24
C LYS A 144 -1.30 12.83 -11.39
N LYS A 145 -1.83 13.01 -12.60
CA LYS A 145 -1.30 12.46 -13.86
C LYS A 145 0.15 12.93 -14.11
N GLN A 146 0.43 14.21 -13.91
CA GLN A 146 1.77 14.78 -14.10
C GLN A 146 2.81 14.29 -13.07
N ASN A 147 2.37 13.93 -11.85
CA ASN A 147 3.26 13.58 -10.74
C ASN A 147 3.29 12.08 -10.40
N VAL A 148 2.61 11.24 -11.20
CA VAL A 148 2.46 9.80 -10.92
C VAL A 148 3.80 9.07 -10.76
N ALA A 149 4.84 9.48 -11.50
CA ALA A 149 6.18 8.87 -11.42
C ALA A 149 6.80 8.88 -10.01
N SER A 150 6.40 9.85 -9.18
CA SER A 150 6.88 10.07 -7.82
C SER A 150 5.81 9.87 -6.74
N SER A 151 4.57 9.49 -7.13
CA SER A 151 3.48 9.35 -6.16
C SER A 151 3.61 8.08 -5.32
N LEU A 152 3.17 8.18 -4.07
CA LEU A 152 2.82 7.02 -3.25
C LEU A 152 1.43 6.56 -3.63
N THR A 153 1.19 5.25 -3.55
CA THR A 153 -0.15 4.69 -3.71
C THR A 153 -1.08 5.29 -2.67
N GLU A 154 -2.25 5.77 -3.12
CA GLU A 154 -3.18 6.50 -2.28
C GLU A 154 -3.82 5.61 -1.22
N ASP A 155 -4.17 4.40 -1.63
CA ASP A 155 -4.60 3.31 -0.78
C ASP A 155 -3.37 2.59 -0.18
N SER A 156 -3.11 2.85 1.09
CA SER A 156 -1.99 2.22 1.81
C SER A 156 -2.19 0.73 2.07
N CYS A 157 -3.41 0.20 1.88
CA CYS A 157 -3.72 -1.23 1.95
C CYS A 157 -3.57 -1.95 0.60
N PHE A 158 -3.14 -1.28 -0.47
CA PHE A 158 -3.00 -1.87 -1.81
C PHE A 158 -2.29 -3.23 -1.80
N TRP A 159 -1.16 -3.34 -1.08
CA TRP A 159 -0.42 -4.59 -1.03
C TRP A 159 -1.17 -5.71 -0.31
N ALA A 160 -2.07 -5.41 0.64
CA ALA A 160 -2.91 -6.45 1.24
C ALA A 160 -3.86 -7.04 0.20
N HIS A 161 -4.43 -6.21 -0.68
CA HIS A 161 -5.25 -6.68 -1.79
C HIS A 161 -4.45 -7.56 -2.78
N VAL A 162 -3.19 -7.21 -3.07
CA VAL A 162 -2.30 -8.03 -3.90
C VAL A 162 -2.06 -9.41 -3.27
N GLU A 163 -1.81 -9.47 -1.95
CA GLU A 163 -1.60 -10.74 -1.25
C GLU A 163 -2.85 -11.63 -1.23
N GLU A 164 -4.04 -11.05 -1.01
CA GLU A 164 -5.30 -11.80 -1.12
C GLU A 164 -5.57 -12.29 -2.55
N ALA A 165 -5.18 -11.50 -3.55
CA ALA A 165 -5.28 -11.91 -4.96
C ALA A 165 -4.34 -13.09 -5.27
N HIS A 166 -3.11 -13.11 -4.72
CA HIS A 166 -2.22 -14.28 -4.79
C HIS A 166 -2.81 -15.52 -4.11
N ILE A 167 -3.43 -15.36 -2.93
CA ILE A 167 -4.12 -16.45 -2.24
C ILE A 167 -5.24 -17.00 -3.13
N SER A 168 -6.00 -16.12 -3.77
CA SER A 168 -7.06 -16.49 -4.71
C SER A 168 -6.51 -17.25 -5.92
N CYS A 169 -5.40 -16.80 -6.52
CA CYS A 169 -4.72 -17.52 -7.61
C CYS A 169 -4.30 -18.94 -7.22
N LYS A 170 -3.76 -19.12 -6.00
CA LYS A 170 -3.36 -20.44 -5.48
C LYS A 170 -4.56 -21.37 -5.30
N LEU A 171 -5.67 -20.87 -4.78
CA LEU A 171 -6.92 -21.64 -4.63
C LEU A 171 -7.53 -22.02 -5.99
N MET A 172 -7.49 -21.12 -6.97
CA MET A 172 -7.94 -21.42 -8.34
C MET A 172 -7.12 -22.53 -9.00
N SER A 173 -5.81 -22.56 -8.73
CA SER A 173 -4.89 -23.52 -9.33
C SER A 173 -4.78 -24.84 -8.55
N SER A 174 -5.25 -24.88 -7.30
CA SER A 174 -5.16 -26.06 -6.45
C SER A 174 -6.19 -27.13 -6.84
N GLY A 175 -5.73 -28.39 -6.87
CA GLY A 175 -6.60 -29.56 -7.04
C GLY A 175 -7.45 -29.87 -5.81
N GLU A 176 -7.02 -29.40 -4.64
CA GLU A 176 -7.65 -29.70 -3.34
C GLU A 176 -8.77 -28.71 -2.97
N SER A 177 -8.84 -27.57 -3.65
CA SER A 177 -9.86 -26.55 -3.40
C SER A 177 -11.25 -26.99 -3.88
N SER A 178 -12.25 -26.79 -3.03
CA SER A 178 -13.65 -27.06 -3.32
C SER A 178 -14.20 -26.14 -4.42
N ILE A 179 -15.33 -26.53 -5.02
CA ILE A 179 -16.01 -25.75 -6.05
C ILE A 179 -16.37 -24.35 -5.53
N GLY A 180 -16.89 -24.26 -4.30
CA GLY A 180 -17.26 -22.98 -3.68
C GLY A 180 -16.06 -22.07 -3.43
N GLU A 181 -14.92 -22.62 -3.00
CA GLU A 181 -13.68 -21.84 -2.84
C GLU A 181 -13.15 -21.31 -4.17
N LYS A 182 -13.27 -22.09 -5.24
CA LYS A 182 -12.89 -21.65 -6.59
C LYS A 182 -13.84 -20.57 -7.11
N GLU A 183 -15.14 -20.69 -6.89
CA GLU A 183 -16.10 -19.66 -7.29
C GLU A 183 -15.87 -18.34 -6.54
N SER A 184 -15.65 -18.40 -5.22
CA SER A 184 -15.29 -17.22 -4.42
C SER A 184 -13.94 -16.62 -4.86
N SER A 185 -12.92 -17.44 -5.09
CA SER A 185 -11.60 -16.96 -5.55
C SER A 185 -11.68 -16.30 -6.93
N LYS A 186 -12.51 -16.86 -7.83
CA LYS A 186 -12.79 -16.26 -9.14
C LYS A 186 -13.43 -14.87 -8.99
N HIS A 187 -14.41 -14.75 -8.11
CA HIS A 187 -15.06 -13.47 -7.83
C HIS A 187 -14.06 -12.45 -7.26
N ASN A 188 -13.27 -12.84 -6.26
CA ASN A 188 -12.25 -11.99 -5.65
C ASN A 188 -11.21 -11.48 -6.67
N LEU A 189 -10.80 -12.33 -7.62
CA LEU A 189 -9.87 -11.93 -8.68
C LEU A 189 -10.48 -10.87 -9.61
N ILE A 190 -11.76 -11.02 -9.99
CA ILE A 190 -12.48 -10.03 -10.81
C ILE A 190 -12.63 -8.70 -10.04
N GLU A 191 -12.96 -8.75 -8.75
CA GLU A 191 -13.05 -7.55 -7.91
C GLU A 191 -11.69 -6.84 -7.79
N PHE A 192 -10.63 -7.60 -7.53
CA PHE A 192 -9.27 -7.06 -7.46
C PHE A 192 -8.85 -6.41 -8.78
N GLU A 193 -9.21 -7.02 -9.90
CA GLU A 193 -8.95 -6.49 -11.23
C GLU A 193 -9.61 -5.11 -11.46
N ASN A 194 -10.90 -5.01 -11.12
CA ASN A 194 -11.65 -3.76 -11.21
C ASN A 194 -11.09 -2.70 -10.26
N TYR A 195 -10.67 -3.10 -9.05
CA TYR A 195 -10.02 -2.23 -8.08
C TYR A 195 -8.73 -1.63 -8.63
N VAL A 196 -7.83 -2.46 -9.18
CA VAL A 196 -6.57 -1.99 -9.78
C VAL A 196 -6.85 -1.05 -10.95
N LEU A 197 -7.77 -1.42 -11.84
CA LEU A 197 -8.14 -0.59 -12.98
C LEU A 197 -8.66 0.79 -12.53
N CYS A 198 -9.47 0.84 -11.48
CA CYS A 198 -9.98 2.08 -10.91
C CYS A 198 -8.84 2.96 -10.35
N LEU A 199 -7.89 2.37 -9.63
CA LEU A 199 -6.72 3.11 -9.14
C LEU A 199 -5.88 3.68 -10.29
N MET A 200 -5.67 2.89 -11.35
CA MET A 200 -4.93 3.33 -12.52
C MET A 200 -5.65 4.46 -13.27
N LYS A 201 -6.98 4.37 -13.46
CA LYS A 201 -7.80 5.44 -14.08
C LYS A 201 -7.65 6.76 -13.33
N ASN A 202 -7.52 6.71 -12.01
CA ASN A 202 -7.39 7.88 -11.15
C ASN A 202 -5.93 8.31 -10.88
N TYR A 203 -4.94 7.66 -11.50
CA TYR A 203 -3.52 7.88 -11.21
C TYR A 203 -3.18 7.78 -9.71
N ALA A 204 -3.91 6.91 -9.00
CA ALA A 204 -3.89 6.77 -7.54
C ALA A 204 -2.97 5.63 -7.05
N VAL A 205 -2.30 4.92 -7.96
CA VAL A 205 -1.33 3.87 -7.63
C VAL A 205 0.07 4.22 -8.11
N SER A 206 1.09 3.88 -7.33
CA SER A 206 2.48 4.14 -7.70
C SER A 206 2.90 3.24 -8.89
N PRO A 207 3.67 3.74 -9.87
CA PRO A 207 4.17 2.93 -10.99
C PRO A 207 5.09 1.78 -10.56
N GLU A 208 5.58 1.80 -9.31
CA GLU A 208 6.42 0.73 -8.78
C GLU A 208 5.74 -0.64 -8.73
N ILE A 209 4.40 -0.68 -8.79
CA ILE A 209 3.68 -1.95 -8.92
C ILE A 209 4.04 -2.67 -10.22
N PHE A 210 4.51 -1.96 -11.26
CA PHE A 210 4.89 -2.54 -12.55
C PHE A 210 6.39 -2.90 -12.64
N LEU A 211 7.14 -2.83 -11.54
CA LEU A 211 8.54 -3.27 -11.55
C LEU A 211 8.61 -4.78 -11.82
N PRO A 212 9.61 -5.26 -12.58
CA PRO A 212 9.64 -6.65 -13.06
C PRO A 212 9.57 -7.73 -11.97
N GLN A 213 10.09 -7.42 -10.78
CA GLN A 213 10.14 -8.33 -9.63
C GLN A 213 9.09 -8.01 -8.56
N SER A 214 8.13 -7.10 -8.84
CA SER A 214 7.11 -6.75 -7.87
C SER A 214 6.14 -7.91 -7.64
N SER A 215 5.56 -8.01 -6.43
CA SER A 215 4.51 -9.01 -6.15
C SER A 215 3.29 -8.80 -7.05
N PHE A 216 2.97 -7.57 -7.45
CA PHE A 216 1.88 -7.33 -8.41
C PHE A 216 2.19 -7.94 -9.78
N MET A 217 3.42 -7.81 -10.30
CA MET A 217 3.81 -8.43 -11.57
C MET A 217 3.92 -9.95 -11.46
N LEU A 218 4.21 -10.48 -10.28
CA LEU A 218 4.12 -11.92 -10.02
C LEU A 218 2.66 -12.40 -10.03
N TRP A 219 1.75 -11.67 -9.37
CA TRP A 219 0.31 -11.95 -9.41
C TRP A 219 -0.20 -11.95 -10.85
N TRP A 220 0.19 -10.96 -11.66
CA TRP A 220 -0.21 -10.90 -13.05
C TRP A 220 0.20 -12.16 -13.83
N LYS A 221 1.43 -12.66 -13.65
CA LYS A 221 1.90 -13.90 -14.29
C LYS A 221 1.07 -15.12 -13.85
N GLU A 222 0.75 -15.23 -12.57
CA GLU A 222 -0.09 -16.32 -12.05
C GLU A 222 -1.52 -16.23 -12.61
N TYR A 223 -2.08 -15.03 -12.65
CA TYR A 223 -3.43 -14.78 -13.14
C TYR A 223 -3.56 -14.99 -14.65
N GLU A 224 -2.57 -14.55 -15.42
CA GLU A 224 -2.49 -14.81 -16.86
C GLU A 224 -2.49 -16.31 -17.18
N GLU A 225 -1.77 -17.12 -16.39
CA GLU A 225 -1.78 -18.57 -16.53
C GLU A 225 -3.14 -19.20 -16.22
N ILE A 226 -3.89 -18.67 -15.25
CA ILE A 226 -5.26 -19.10 -14.94
C ILE A 226 -6.20 -18.78 -16.12
N ILE A 227 -6.07 -17.59 -16.71
CA ILE A 227 -6.83 -17.18 -17.90
C ILE A 227 -6.49 -18.07 -19.09
N ARG A 228 -5.19 -18.33 -19.34
CA ARG A 228 -4.70 -19.16 -20.44
C ARG A 228 -5.20 -20.61 -20.36
N LYS A 229 -5.40 -21.13 -19.14
CA LYS A 229 -5.98 -22.45 -18.88
C LYS A 229 -7.51 -22.47 -18.93
N GLU A 230 -8.15 -21.36 -19.34
CA GLU A 230 -9.60 -21.19 -19.45
C GLU A 230 -10.36 -21.41 -18.13
N ILE A 231 -9.65 -21.32 -16.98
CA ILE A 231 -10.25 -21.51 -15.66
C ILE A 231 -11.23 -20.36 -15.33
N MET A 232 -10.95 -19.15 -15.86
CA MET A 232 -11.85 -18.00 -15.77
C MET A 232 -13.06 -18.09 -16.72
N GLY A 233 -13.08 -19.08 -17.61
CA GLY A 233 -14.03 -19.20 -18.71
C GLY A 233 -13.34 -19.05 -20.07
N THR A 234 -13.98 -19.59 -21.11
CA THR A 234 -13.48 -19.50 -22.48
C THR A 234 -13.44 -18.03 -22.90
N SER A 235 -12.27 -17.59 -23.41
CA SER A 235 -12.06 -16.22 -23.88
C SER A 235 -12.24 -15.11 -22.83
N TYR A 236 -11.96 -15.37 -21.54
CA TYR A 236 -11.98 -14.31 -20.52
C TYR A 236 -11.03 -13.17 -20.91
N THR A 237 -11.60 -11.97 -21.02
CA THR A 237 -10.87 -10.73 -21.21
C THR A 237 -11.52 -9.61 -20.45
N SER A 238 -10.77 -8.54 -20.25
CA SER A 238 -11.13 -7.40 -19.45
C SER A 238 -10.18 -6.24 -19.73
N PRO A 239 -10.57 -4.99 -19.39
CA PRO A 239 -9.72 -3.84 -19.69
C PRO A 239 -8.33 -3.92 -19.06
N LEU A 240 -8.20 -4.45 -17.83
CA LEU A 240 -6.88 -4.62 -17.22
C LEU A 240 -6.09 -5.72 -17.92
N THR A 241 -6.70 -6.86 -18.26
CA THR A 241 -5.98 -7.95 -18.92
C THR A 241 -5.48 -7.54 -20.31
N ASP A 242 -6.28 -6.80 -21.09
CA ASP A 242 -5.86 -6.25 -22.38
C ASP A 242 -4.71 -5.25 -22.23
N LEU A 243 -4.78 -4.38 -21.22
CA LEU A 243 -3.73 -3.41 -20.90
C LEU A 243 -2.41 -4.09 -20.54
N MET A 244 -2.49 -5.14 -19.71
CA MET A 244 -1.32 -5.90 -19.25
C MET A 244 -0.69 -6.72 -20.37
N LYS A 245 -1.49 -7.44 -21.16
CA LYS A 245 -1.01 -8.23 -22.32
C LYS A 245 -0.35 -7.37 -23.39
N ASN A 246 -0.89 -6.18 -23.65
CA ASN A 246 -0.33 -5.25 -24.63
C ASN A 246 0.84 -4.41 -24.07
N HIS A 247 1.27 -4.66 -22.83
CA HIS A 247 2.31 -3.89 -22.14
C HIS A 247 2.04 -2.38 -22.07
N SER A 248 0.76 -1.96 -22.19
CA SER A 248 0.36 -0.55 -22.19
C SER A 248 0.67 0.15 -20.86
N TYR A 249 0.77 -0.60 -19.76
CA TYR A 249 1.17 -0.09 -18.44
C TYR A 249 2.53 0.62 -18.45
N GLN A 250 3.41 0.36 -19.43
CA GLN A 250 4.68 1.07 -19.56
C GLN A 250 4.51 2.59 -19.75
N LYS A 251 3.37 3.02 -20.31
CA LYS A 251 3.01 4.44 -20.48
C LYS A 251 2.44 5.08 -19.20
N TYR A 252 2.17 4.28 -18.16
CA TYR A 252 1.55 4.78 -16.93
C TYR A 252 2.46 5.77 -16.20
N ALA A 253 3.75 5.42 -16.06
CA ALA A 253 4.72 6.26 -15.35
C ALA A 253 4.95 7.64 -16.00
N THR A 254 4.69 7.76 -17.30
CA THR A 254 4.81 9.03 -18.03
C THR A 254 3.54 9.89 -17.96
N GLY A 255 2.48 9.39 -17.31
CA GLY A 255 1.18 10.05 -17.33
C GLY A 255 0.50 10.00 -18.70
N CYS A 256 0.94 9.15 -19.64
CA CYS A 256 0.39 9.09 -21.00
C CYS A 256 -0.60 7.94 -21.20
N LEU A 257 -0.93 7.20 -20.14
CA LEU A 257 -1.85 6.08 -20.25
C LEU A 257 -3.30 6.56 -20.23
N GLU A 258 -4.01 6.33 -21.31
CA GLU A 258 -5.44 6.55 -21.39
C GLU A 258 -6.15 5.20 -21.24
N ILE A 259 -6.97 5.09 -20.19
CA ILE A 259 -7.77 3.90 -19.92
C ILE A 259 -9.22 4.29 -20.17
N LEU A 260 -9.77 3.83 -21.29
CA LEU A 260 -11.17 4.03 -21.68
C LEU A 260 -12.10 3.29 -20.71
#